data_AF-A0A255SZC7-F1
#
_entry.id   AF-A0A255SZC7-F1
#
_cell.length_a   1.000
_cell.length_b   1.000
_cell.length_c   1.000
_cell.angle_alpha   90.00
_cell.angle_beta   90.00
_cell.angle_gamma   90.00
#
_symmetry.space_group_name_H-M   'P 1'
#
loop_
_entity.id
_entity.type
_entity.pdbx_description
1 polymer ?
#
loop_
_entity_poly.entity_id
_entity_poly.type
_entity_poly.pdbx_seq_one_letter_code
_entity_poly.pdbx_strand_id
1 'polypeptide(L)'
;MFLITIINIICIMRKGILLLLSFFLIASAASARTINEKKAKKIAIDFLTSKRHINTDVMICNPYVSTRSVVSEAGYYIFNSTDGKGFAIVAAEDELPEIIGYSATGHIDSQSMPDALKLFLDSYSQYVEDIRNGIAVASDYSATRSSDLPAEVEPMVKTQWNQPAPYNKYCPDDCPAGCVAVAMGQIMNYHKWPNVGTGASFTTYNGKAISVDFSKSEYRWDLMKNTTKELKEDEEAADAVAKLLFDCGISLKMNYSKNGSGAFDKNVPLALFNFFGYKHTALVYDSPDYYSSKEEWLVKMKKEIVDGRPIYYSASSPKGGGKDAGGHAFVISGYDEKDLVHVNWGWGGKDNGYYDIFRLDPGAYAFTDGQTAIYGIVPNTDGIDGEYLPLPAIAPIETNATVLASSGTGYESFNISVGKIFNFNPISAKWSYGIGLYDNNGNFIKKIQTGNFSITLEPYYSRQNLAFVCSLPSDIQDGEYIVKMFFKYNGDFVEPRVEGGKMNNYLHLVVADGKATIDKEPVTSGISQVTVDDMLKSSTSYFNLSGQRLSSPSSRNIVILKQGNNVRKIMAQ
;
A
#
# COMPACT_ATOMS: atom_id res chain seq x y z
N MET A 1 38.32 -53.18 22.39
CA MET A 1 38.11 -51.76 22.80
C MET A 1 38.45 -50.78 21.69
N PHE A 2 39.58 -50.93 20.98
CA PHE A 2 39.99 -50.04 19.87
C PHE A 2 39.03 -49.97 18.67
N LEU A 3 38.35 -51.06 18.31
CA LEU A 3 37.46 -51.11 17.14
C LEU A 3 36.16 -50.29 17.31
N ILE A 4 35.65 -50.21 18.55
CA ILE A 4 34.40 -49.50 18.87
C ILE A 4 34.61 -47.99 18.81
N THR A 5 35.80 -47.52 19.20
CA THR A 5 36.17 -46.10 19.14
C THR A 5 36.27 -45.59 17.69
N ILE A 6 36.79 -46.41 16.77
CA ILE A 6 36.93 -46.05 15.35
C ILE A 6 35.54 -45.97 14.67
N ILE A 7 34.63 -46.90 14.97
CA ILE A 7 33.27 -46.89 14.40
C ILE A 7 32.47 -45.67 14.88
N ASN A 8 32.61 -45.27 16.15
CA ASN A 8 31.97 -44.07 16.67
C ASN A 8 32.50 -42.78 16.03
N ILE A 9 33.82 -42.70 15.77
CA ILE A 9 34.41 -41.54 15.07
C ILE A 9 33.89 -41.44 13.63
N ILE A 10 33.78 -42.56 12.90
CA ILE A 10 33.26 -42.57 11.53
C ILE A 10 31.77 -42.18 11.48
N CYS A 11 30.96 -42.62 12.46
CA CYS A 11 29.54 -42.24 12.56
C CYS A 11 29.34 -40.76 12.93
N ILE A 12 30.21 -40.20 13.78
CA ILE A 12 30.18 -38.76 14.14
C ILE A 12 30.60 -37.91 12.93
N MET A 13 31.62 -38.33 12.17
CA MET A 13 32.04 -37.65 10.94
C MET A 13 30.97 -37.69 9.83
N ARG A 14 30.24 -38.81 9.68
CA ARG A 14 29.13 -38.91 8.71
C ARG A 14 27.94 -38.01 9.07
N LYS A 15 27.61 -37.87 10.37
CA LYS A 15 26.57 -36.95 10.85
C LYS A 15 26.98 -35.49 10.72
N GLY A 16 28.26 -35.17 10.94
CA GLY A 16 28.80 -33.83 10.72
C GLY A 16 28.80 -33.42 9.24
N ILE A 17 29.14 -34.33 8.33
CA ILE A 17 29.11 -34.07 6.88
C ILE A 17 27.67 -33.90 6.36
N LEU A 18 26.71 -34.68 6.87
CA LEU A 18 25.29 -34.53 6.54
C LEU A 18 24.68 -33.23 7.09
N LEU A 19 25.09 -32.77 8.29
CA LEU A 19 24.67 -31.48 8.85
C LEU A 19 25.27 -30.28 8.08
N LEU A 20 26.51 -30.39 7.61
CA LEU A 20 27.17 -29.39 6.77
C LEU A 20 26.54 -29.29 5.36
N LEU A 21 26.10 -30.42 4.79
CA LEU A 21 25.35 -30.47 3.53
C LEU A 21 23.93 -29.90 3.66
N SER A 22 23.25 -30.11 4.80
CA SER A 22 21.94 -29.48 5.05
C SER A 22 22.04 -27.96 5.31
N PHE A 23 23.14 -27.48 5.91
CA PHE A 23 23.40 -26.04 6.05
C PHE A 23 23.72 -25.37 4.70
N PHE A 24 24.32 -26.09 3.75
CA PHE A 24 24.54 -25.61 2.38
C PHE A 24 23.27 -25.60 1.52
N LEU A 25 22.31 -26.48 1.79
CA LEU A 25 21.03 -26.57 1.06
C LEU A 25 19.96 -25.58 1.59
N ILE A 26 20.06 -25.12 2.85
CA ILE A 26 19.15 -24.10 3.40
C ILE A 26 19.62 -22.67 3.06
N ALA A 27 20.90 -22.49 2.73
CA ALA A 27 21.45 -21.19 2.30
C ALA A 27 21.16 -20.83 0.82
N SER A 28 20.40 -21.64 0.08
CA SER A 28 20.13 -21.42 -1.36
C SER A 28 18.65 -21.17 -1.69
N ALA A 29 17.80 -20.96 -0.68
CA ALA A 29 16.41 -20.58 -0.86
C ALA A 29 16.13 -19.21 -0.21
N ALA A 30 16.53 -18.14 -0.91
CA ALA A 30 16.06 -16.74 -0.82
C ALA A 30 17.19 -15.74 -1.11
N SER A 31 17.83 -15.84 -2.28
CA SER A 31 18.58 -14.71 -2.85
C SER A 31 18.05 -14.50 -4.25
N ALA A 32 17.48 -13.32 -4.50
CA ALA A 32 17.13 -12.82 -5.83
C ALA A 32 18.28 -13.13 -6.79
N ARG A 33 17.98 -13.71 -7.96
CA ARG A 33 19.05 -14.12 -8.88
C ARG A 33 19.33 -12.94 -9.81
N THR A 34 20.40 -12.23 -9.50
CA THR A 34 20.93 -11.18 -10.37
C THR A 34 21.07 -11.69 -11.81
N ILE A 35 20.48 -10.95 -12.76
CA ILE A 35 20.65 -11.17 -14.19
C ILE A 35 22.04 -10.68 -14.56
N ASN A 36 22.94 -11.60 -14.92
CA ASN A 36 24.25 -11.23 -15.44
C ASN A 36 24.18 -10.74 -16.89
N GLU A 37 25.22 -10.03 -17.33
CA GLU A 37 25.33 -9.44 -18.68
C GLU A 37 25.04 -10.45 -19.79
N LYS A 38 25.49 -11.71 -19.65
CA LYS A 38 25.29 -12.75 -20.66
C LYS A 38 23.81 -13.10 -20.82
N LYS A 39 23.07 -13.23 -19.71
CA LYS A 39 21.62 -13.46 -19.71
C LYS A 39 20.90 -12.22 -20.25
N ALA A 40 21.29 -11.03 -19.81
CA ALA A 40 20.71 -9.77 -20.28
C ALA A 40 20.90 -9.56 -21.79
N LYS A 41 22.07 -9.90 -22.34
CA LYS A 41 22.35 -9.85 -23.77
C LYS A 41 21.42 -10.76 -24.56
N LYS A 42 21.17 -11.98 -24.06
CA LYS A 42 20.25 -12.92 -24.70
C LYS A 42 18.81 -12.37 -24.71
N ILE A 43 18.34 -11.85 -23.58
CA ILE A 43 17.04 -11.19 -23.47
C ILE A 43 16.91 -10.06 -24.50
N ALA A 44 17.93 -9.21 -24.62
CA ALA A 44 17.95 -8.12 -25.61
C ALA A 44 17.88 -8.62 -27.07
N ILE A 45 18.62 -9.68 -27.42
CA ILE A 45 18.61 -10.30 -28.76
C ILE A 45 17.23 -10.84 -29.08
N ASP A 46 16.67 -11.66 -28.19
CA ASP A 46 15.38 -12.33 -28.39
C ASP A 46 14.28 -11.28 -28.52
N PHE A 47 14.31 -10.25 -27.66
CA PHE A 47 13.35 -9.16 -27.67
C PHE A 47 13.43 -8.28 -28.93
N LEU A 48 14.63 -7.79 -29.31
CA LEU A 48 14.77 -6.94 -30.50
C LEU A 48 14.53 -7.70 -31.80
N THR A 49 14.90 -8.98 -31.86
CA THR A 49 14.58 -9.84 -33.02
C THR A 49 13.06 -9.96 -33.18
N SER A 50 12.34 -10.18 -32.08
CA SER A 50 10.87 -10.20 -32.07
C SER A 50 10.25 -8.87 -32.51
N LYS A 51 10.71 -7.75 -31.94
CA LYS A 51 10.13 -6.42 -32.23
C LYS A 51 10.45 -5.88 -33.62
N ARG A 52 11.61 -6.23 -34.19
CA ARG A 52 12.05 -5.75 -35.51
C ARG A 52 11.72 -6.72 -36.64
N HIS A 53 11.29 -7.94 -36.32
CA HIS A 53 11.03 -9.02 -37.28
C HIS A 53 12.23 -9.37 -38.17
N ILE A 54 13.46 -9.13 -37.68
CA ILE A 54 14.71 -9.48 -38.34
C ILE A 54 15.71 -9.99 -37.29
N ASN A 55 16.56 -10.95 -37.68
CA ASN A 55 17.63 -11.42 -36.80
C ASN A 55 18.53 -10.25 -36.39
N THR A 56 18.52 -9.92 -35.10
CA THR A 56 19.23 -8.76 -34.55
C THR A 56 20.29 -9.25 -33.58
N ASP A 57 21.55 -8.89 -33.83
CA ASP A 57 22.61 -8.99 -32.82
C ASP A 57 22.78 -7.64 -32.12
N VAL A 58 23.37 -7.65 -30.93
CA VAL A 58 23.50 -6.48 -30.07
C VAL A 58 24.91 -6.32 -29.51
N MET A 59 25.30 -5.08 -29.30
CA MET A 59 26.51 -4.67 -28.59
C MET A 59 26.13 -3.94 -27.29
N ILE A 60 26.92 -4.17 -26.24
CA ILE A 60 26.72 -3.46 -24.97
C ILE A 60 27.01 -1.96 -25.17
N CYS A 61 26.12 -1.13 -24.68
CA CYS A 61 26.34 0.29 -24.51
C CYS A 61 26.79 0.48 -23.06
N ASN A 62 28.04 0.89 -22.85
CA ASN A 62 28.54 1.13 -21.51
C ASN A 62 27.66 2.20 -20.85
N PRO A 63 27.04 1.91 -19.69
CA PRO A 63 26.21 2.88 -19.02
C PRO A 63 27.05 4.09 -18.66
N TYR A 64 26.40 5.26 -18.64
CA TYR A 64 26.96 6.45 -18.03
C TYR A 64 27.29 6.12 -16.57
N VAL A 65 28.55 6.28 -16.16
CA VAL A 65 28.96 6.12 -14.76
C VAL A 65 28.44 7.33 -14.00
N SER A 66 27.34 7.15 -13.28
CA SER A 66 26.83 8.17 -12.37
C SER A 66 27.92 8.51 -11.36
N THR A 67 28.31 9.79 -11.29
CA THR A 67 29.25 10.31 -10.27
C THR A 67 28.68 10.24 -8.84
N ARG A 68 27.48 9.66 -8.67
CA ARG A 68 26.71 9.61 -7.42
C ARG A 68 26.54 8.22 -6.83
N SER A 69 27.15 7.18 -7.39
CA SER A 69 26.78 5.82 -7.02
C SER A 69 28.01 4.98 -6.67
N VAL A 70 28.11 4.57 -5.41
CA VAL A 70 29.06 3.55 -4.93
C VAL A 70 28.40 2.18 -5.15
N VAL A 71 28.04 1.84 -6.39
CA VAL A 71 27.37 0.56 -6.67
C VAL A 71 28.40 -0.54 -6.86
N SER A 72 28.23 -1.66 -6.17
CA SER A 72 29.05 -2.86 -6.35
C SER A 72 28.66 -3.70 -7.58
N GLU A 73 27.40 -3.60 -8.07
CA GLU A 73 26.85 -4.40 -9.17
C GLU A 73 25.84 -3.62 -10.04
N ALA A 74 25.75 -3.88 -11.34
CA ALA A 74 24.90 -3.12 -12.28
C ALA A 74 23.40 -3.26 -11.99
N GLY A 75 22.62 -2.16 -12.04
CA GLY A 75 21.15 -2.17 -11.91
C GLY A 75 20.39 -2.48 -13.21
N TYR A 76 21.02 -2.25 -14.36
CA TYR A 76 20.47 -2.54 -15.68
C TYR A 76 21.61 -2.73 -16.69
N TYR A 77 21.28 -3.21 -17.88
CA TYR A 77 22.19 -3.29 -19.03
C TYR A 77 21.56 -2.60 -20.24
N ILE A 78 22.34 -1.78 -20.96
CA ILE A 78 21.88 -1.16 -22.21
C ILE A 78 22.56 -1.88 -23.38
N PHE A 79 21.77 -2.28 -24.37
CA PHE A 79 22.24 -2.91 -25.59
C PHE A 79 21.75 -2.14 -26.81
N ASN A 80 22.67 -1.74 -27.67
CA ASN A 80 22.34 -1.24 -29.01
C ASN A 80 22.40 -2.39 -30.00
N SER A 81 21.49 -2.41 -30.97
CA SER A 81 21.62 -3.28 -32.14
C SER A 81 22.91 -2.99 -32.91
N THR A 82 23.53 -4.02 -33.48
CA THR A 82 24.82 -3.87 -34.17
C THR A 82 24.75 -3.01 -35.43
N ASP A 83 23.57 -2.87 -36.02
CA ASP A 83 23.30 -2.00 -37.16
C ASP A 83 22.90 -0.57 -36.76
N GLY A 84 22.90 -0.24 -35.46
CA GLY A 84 22.62 1.08 -34.93
C GLY A 84 21.15 1.52 -35.05
N LYS A 85 20.23 0.56 -35.24
CA LYS A 85 18.80 0.79 -35.53
C LYS A 85 17.90 0.06 -34.52
N GLY A 86 18.14 0.31 -33.26
CA GLY A 86 17.34 -0.11 -32.13
C GLY A 86 18.20 -0.29 -30.88
N PHE A 87 17.57 -0.20 -29.72
CA PHE A 87 18.20 -0.46 -28.43
C PHE A 87 17.23 -1.15 -27.47
N ALA A 88 17.77 -1.83 -26.46
CA ALA A 88 17.01 -2.37 -25.33
C ALA A 88 17.76 -2.09 -24.03
N ILE A 89 17.02 -1.72 -22.99
CA ILE A 89 17.46 -1.55 -21.61
C ILE A 89 16.86 -2.71 -20.83
N VAL A 90 17.71 -3.57 -20.27
CA VAL A 90 17.36 -4.85 -19.68
C VAL A 90 17.60 -4.79 -18.17
N ALA A 91 16.65 -5.29 -17.38
CA ALA A 91 16.80 -5.34 -15.93
C ALA A 91 17.96 -6.25 -15.49
N ALA A 92 18.61 -5.89 -14.38
CA ALA A 92 19.61 -6.72 -13.73
C ALA A 92 19.06 -7.62 -12.62
N GLU A 93 17.75 -7.57 -12.35
CA GLU A 93 17.05 -8.42 -11.36
C GLU A 93 15.97 -9.23 -12.05
N ASP A 94 15.83 -10.52 -11.69
CA ASP A 94 14.85 -11.42 -12.29
C ASP A 94 13.44 -11.30 -11.72
N GLU A 95 13.30 -10.59 -10.59
CA GLU A 95 12.01 -10.20 -9.99
C GLU A 95 11.42 -8.93 -10.64
N LEU A 96 12.16 -8.27 -11.54
CA LEU A 96 11.74 -7.07 -12.26
C LEU A 96 11.37 -7.36 -13.72
N PRO A 97 10.58 -6.48 -14.38
CA PRO A 97 10.30 -6.61 -15.80
C PRO A 97 11.59 -6.73 -16.62
N GLU A 98 11.68 -7.78 -17.46
CA GLU A 98 12.90 -8.09 -18.20
C GLU A 98 13.39 -6.92 -19.08
N ILE A 99 12.46 -6.15 -19.66
CA ILE A 99 12.74 -4.96 -20.49
C ILE A 99 12.23 -3.70 -19.80
N ILE A 100 13.16 -2.83 -19.45
CA ILE A 100 12.92 -1.52 -18.81
C ILE A 100 12.50 -0.48 -19.85
N GLY A 101 13.08 -0.55 -21.04
CA GLY A 101 12.81 0.37 -22.14
C GLY A 101 13.48 -0.10 -23.43
N TYR A 102 12.92 0.26 -24.58
CA TYR A 102 13.48 -0.15 -25.87
C TYR A 102 13.07 0.80 -26.99
N SER A 103 13.76 0.68 -28.12
CA SER A 103 13.32 1.22 -29.41
C SER A 103 13.70 0.27 -30.53
N ALA A 104 12.83 0.11 -31.53
CA ALA A 104 13.11 -0.65 -32.76
C ALA A 104 13.90 0.16 -33.81
N THR A 105 14.21 1.43 -33.52
CA THR A 105 14.97 2.36 -34.37
C THR A 105 15.89 3.25 -33.52
N GLY A 106 16.90 3.88 -34.14
CA GLY A 106 17.85 4.74 -33.43
C GLY A 106 18.82 3.97 -32.51
N HIS A 107 19.57 4.66 -31.66
CA HIS A 107 20.48 4.03 -30.69
C HIS A 107 20.65 4.95 -29.49
N ILE A 108 21.14 4.40 -28.36
CA ILE A 108 21.59 5.20 -27.22
C ILE A 108 23.08 5.48 -27.39
N ASP A 109 23.45 6.76 -27.40
CA ASP A 109 24.83 7.19 -27.21
C ASP A 109 25.02 7.63 -25.75
N SER A 110 25.89 6.92 -25.03
CA SER A 110 26.16 7.20 -23.62
C SER A 110 26.91 8.51 -23.40
N GLN A 111 27.53 9.09 -24.42
CA GLN A 111 28.21 10.40 -24.33
C GLN A 111 27.27 11.59 -24.55
N SER A 112 26.13 11.38 -25.22
CA SER A 112 25.18 12.44 -25.59
C SER A 112 23.74 12.19 -25.12
N MET A 113 23.59 11.34 -24.10
CA MET A 113 22.29 10.97 -23.54
C MET A 113 21.50 12.19 -23.03
N PRO A 114 20.20 12.33 -23.36
CA PRO A 114 19.36 13.38 -22.81
C PRO A 114 19.28 13.29 -21.28
N ASP A 115 19.24 14.44 -20.58
CA ASP A 115 19.23 14.46 -19.12
C ASP A 115 18.03 13.74 -18.51
N ALA A 116 16.88 13.76 -19.18
CA ALA A 116 15.70 12.98 -18.77
C ALA A 116 15.97 11.46 -18.75
N LEU A 117 16.71 10.94 -19.74
CA LEU A 117 17.05 9.52 -19.79
C LEU A 117 18.11 9.17 -18.74
N LYS A 118 19.05 10.07 -18.43
CA LYS A 118 20.01 9.87 -17.33
C LYS A 118 19.30 9.78 -15.98
N LEU A 119 18.38 10.69 -15.70
CA LEU A 119 17.59 10.70 -14.47
C LEU A 119 16.76 9.42 -14.30
N PHE A 120 16.13 8.97 -15.38
CA PHE A 120 15.39 7.70 -15.39
C PHE A 120 16.29 6.51 -15.03
N LEU A 121 17.46 6.42 -15.66
CA LEU A 121 18.40 5.34 -15.42
C LEU A 121 19.02 5.40 -14.01
N ASP A 122 19.33 6.58 -13.49
CA ASP A 122 19.80 6.76 -12.12
C ASP A 122 18.74 6.31 -11.10
N SER A 123 17.48 6.71 -11.29
CA SER A 123 16.35 6.27 -10.45
C SER A 123 16.14 4.76 -10.51
N TYR A 124 16.27 4.15 -11.70
CA TYR A 124 16.15 2.70 -11.84
C TYR A 124 17.32 1.94 -11.16
N SER A 125 18.55 2.42 -11.28
CA SER A 125 19.69 1.83 -10.56
C SER A 125 19.50 1.88 -9.05
N GLN A 126 19.01 3.02 -8.54
CA GLN A 126 18.68 3.15 -7.13
C GLN A 126 17.57 2.17 -6.73
N TYR A 127 16.56 1.95 -7.59
CA TYR A 127 15.51 0.97 -7.33
C TYR A 127 16.02 -0.44 -7.15
N VAL A 128 16.94 -0.87 -8.02
CA VAL A 128 17.56 -2.19 -7.92
C VAL A 128 18.41 -2.31 -6.67
N GLU A 129 19.13 -1.26 -6.29
CA GLU A 129 19.88 -1.24 -5.03
C GLU A 129 18.95 -1.31 -3.82
N ASP A 130 17.83 -0.60 -3.84
CA ASP A 130 16.81 -0.65 -2.78
C ASP A 130 16.22 -2.06 -2.65
N ILE A 131 15.97 -2.77 -3.76
CA ILE A 131 15.53 -4.18 -3.74
C ILE A 131 16.60 -5.09 -3.15
N ARG A 132 17.85 -4.96 -3.60
CA ARG A 132 18.98 -5.77 -3.10
C ARG A 132 19.20 -5.59 -1.60
N ASN A 133 18.96 -4.37 -1.10
CA ASN A 133 19.08 -4.04 0.32
C ASN A 133 17.80 -4.33 1.13
N GLY A 134 16.75 -4.87 0.50
CA GLY A 134 15.46 -5.16 1.15
C GLY A 134 14.68 -3.92 1.58
N ILE A 135 15.02 -2.75 1.02
CA ILE A 135 14.33 -1.46 1.22
C ILE A 135 13.06 -1.39 0.37
N ALA A 136 13.07 -2.01 -0.82
CA ALA A 136 11.93 -2.08 -1.72
C ALA A 136 11.59 -3.53 -2.09
N VAL A 137 10.34 -3.79 -2.44
CA VAL A 137 9.88 -5.08 -3.00
C VAL A 137 9.68 -4.92 -4.50
N ALA A 138 10.21 -5.85 -5.28
CA ALA A 138 9.96 -5.94 -6.71
C ALA A 138 8.46 -6.13 -6.96
N SER A 139 7.82 -5.20 -7.67
CA SER A 139 6.41 -5.33 -8.04
C SER A 139 6.26 -5.57 -9.53
N ASP A 140 5.75 -6.74 -9.89
CA ASP A 140 5.23 -7.03 -11.22
C ASP A 140 3.95 -6.20 -11.42
N TYR A 141 4.08 -5.02 -12.04
CA TYR A 141 2.92 -4.26 -12.50
C TYR A 141 2.27 -4.95 -13.71
N SER A 142 1.61 -6.08 -13.47
CA SER A 142 0.57 -6.55 -14.37
C SER A 142 -0.72 -5.80 -14.03
N ALA A 143 -0.79 -4.54 -14.46
CA ALA A 143 -1.93 -3.67 -14.21
C ALA A 143 -3.21 -4.30 -14.79
N THR A 144 -4.03 -4.90 -13.93
CA THR A 144 -5.43 -5.14 -14.23
C THR A 144 -6.14 -3.81 -14.06
N ARG A 145 -6.15 -3.01 -15.13
CA ARG A 145 -6.89 -1.76 -15.22
C ARG A 145 -8.32 -2.01 -14.75
N SER A 146 -8.72 -1.42 -13.62
CA SER A 146 -10.13 -1.43 -13.22
C SER A 146 -10.92 -0.78 -14.35
N SER A 147 -11.79 -1.55 -15.02
CA SER A 147 -12.53 -1.13 -16.22
C SER A 147 -13.43 0.10 -16.00
N ASP A 148 -13.67 0.46 -14.75
CA ASP A 148 -14.70 1.40 -14.35
C ASP A 148 -14.17 2.81 -14.03
N LEU A 149 -12.84 3.02 -14.08
CA LEU A 149 -12.23 4.32 -13.85
C LEU A 149 -11.77 4.95 -15.19
N PRO A 150 -11.83 6.29 -15.33
CA PRO A 150 -11.23 7.00 -16.47
C PRO A 150 -9.77 6.60 -16.68
N ALA A 151 -9.34 6.63 -17.94
CA ALA A 151 -7.98 6.30 -18.34
C ALA A 151 -6.93 7.19 -17.66
N GLU A 152 -7.23 8.47 -17.53
CA GLU A 152 -6.40 9.51 -16.93
C GLU A 152 -7.30 10.60 -16.33
N VAL A 153 -6.76 11.37 -15.38
CA VAL A 153 -7.37 12.58 -14.83
C VAL A 153 -6.28 13.64 -14.66
N GLU A 154 -6.45 14.77 -15.33
CA GLU A 154 -5.53 15.90 -15.25
C GLU A 154 -5.39 16.45 -13.82
N PRO A 155 -4.21 16.97 -13.43
CA PRO A 155 -3.98 17.47 -12.08
C PRO A 155 -4.91 18.62 -11.72
N MET A 156 -5.77 18.44 -10.72
CA MET A 156 -6.76 19.45 -10.33
C MET A 156 -6.17 20.60 -9.48
N VAL A 157 -5.09 20.33 -8.73
CA VAL A 157 -4.39 21.36 -7.94
C VAL A 157 -3.37 22.08 -8.83
N LYS A 158 -3.63 23.37 -9.09
CA LYS A 158 -2.82 24.20 -10.01
C LYS A 158 -1.75 25.04 -9.31
N THR A 159 -1.82 25.16 -8.00
CA THR A 159 -0.81 25.88 -7.21
C THR A 159 0.54 25.18 -7.31
N GLN A 160 1.60 25.97 -7.32
CA GLN A 160 2.99 25.54 -7.30
C GLN A 160 3.67 26.28 -6.14
N TRP A 161 3.12 26.10 -4.94
CA TRP A 161 3.57 26.80 -3.76
C TRP A 161 4.86 26.22 -3.20
N ASN A 162 5.55 26.99 -2.36
CA ASN A 162 6.83 26.62 -1.75
C ASN A 162 6.77 26.92 -0.24
N GLN A 163 7.86 26.62 0.48
CA GLN A 163 7.94 26.84 1.92
C GLN A 163 8.69 28.12 2.34
N PRO A 164 9.78 28.55 1.67
CA PRO A 164 10.48 29.80 2.00
C PRO A 164 9.73 31.05 1.52
N ALA A 165 10.37 32.22 1.54
CA ALA A 165 9.73 33.46 1.10
C ALA A 165 9.16 33.37 -0.35
N PRO A 166 7.97 33.94 -0.62
CA PRO A 166 7.17 34.77 0.30
C PRO A 166 6.21 33.98 1.22
N TYR A 167 6.15 32.67 1.09
CA TYR A 167 5.16 31.80 1.75
C TYR A 167 5.23 31.80 3.28
N ASN A 168 6.40 32.11 3.84
CA ASN A 168 6.66 32.10 5.27
C ASN A 168 6.67 33.48 5.94
N LYS A 169 6.11 34.52 5.29
CA LYS A 169 6.13 35.91 5.79
C LYS A 169 5.74 36.06 7.27
N TYR A 170 4.78 35.26 7.73
CA TYR A 170 4.26 35.30 9.10
C TYR A 170 4.89 34.25 10.04
N CYS A 171 5.73 33.35 9.52
CA CYS A 171 6.41 32.34 10.31
C CYS A 171 7.52 32.98 11.18
N PRO A 172 7.79 32.44 12.38
CA PRO A 172 8.79 33.02 13.27
C PRO A 172 10.21 32.90 12.72
N ASP A 173 11.02 33.94 12.88
CA ASP A 173 12.44 34.02 12.48
C ASP A 173 12.72 33.51 11.05
N ASP A 174 11.82 33.82 10.11
CA ASP A 174 11.87 33.37 8.71
C ASP A 174 11.99 31.85 8.55
N CYS A 175 11.52 31.07 9.53
CA CYS A 175 11.41 29.62 9.40
C CYS A 175 10.54 29.29 8.18
N PRO A 176 10.84 28.22 7.42
CA PRO A 176 9.97 27.78 6.33
C PRO A 176 8.56 27.44 6.85
N ALA A 177 7.55 27.61 5.99
CA ALA A 177 6.15 27.32 6.35
C ALA A 177 5.91 25.84 6.75
N GLY A 178 6.70 24.92 6.22
CA GLY A 178 6.61 23.48 6.45
C GLY A 178 5.78 22.74 5.39
N CYS A 179 6.23 21.55 4.99
CA CYS A 179 5.60 20.76 3.92
C CYS A 179 4.14 20.40 4.22
N VAL A 180 3.83 20.03 5.47
CA VAL A 180 2.46 19.70 5.93
C VAL A 180 1.51 20.88 5.72
N ALA A 181 1.94 22.10 6.07
CA ALA A 181 1.15 23.31 5.90
C ALA A 181 0.96 23.68 4.43
N VAL A 182 2.00 23.53 3.60
CA VAL A 182 1.92 23.76 2.16
C VAL A 182 0.99 22.77 1.48
N ALA A 183 1.11 21.47 1.76
CA ALA A 183 0.22 20.45 1.19
C ALA A 183 -1.24 20.71 1.58
N MET A 184 -1.51 20.95 2.86
CA MET A 184 -2.85 21.29 3.35
C MET A 184 -3.39 22.58 2.71
N GLY A 185 -2.60 23.66 2.67
CA GLY A 185 -3.00 24.95 2.10
C GLY A 185 -3.28 24.88 0.60
N GLN A 186 -2.51 24.11 -0.16
CA GLN A 186 -2.77 23.92 -1.60
C GLN A 186 -4.12 23.22 -1.85
N ILE A 187 -4.49 22.23 -1.03
CA ILE A 187 -5.79 21.57 -1.10
C ILE A 187 -6.93 22.53 -0.69
N MET A 188 -6.71 23.32 0.37
CA MET A 188 -7.70 24.33 0.78
C MET A 188 -7.92 25.39 -0.29
N ASN A 189 -6.87 25.83 -0.97
CA ASN A 189 -6.96 26.77 -2.08
C ASN A 189 -7.71 26.19 -3.29
N TYR A 190 -7.55 24.90 -3.58
CA TYR A 190 -8.32 24.22 -4.61
C TYR A 190 -9.83 24.28 -4.31
N HIS A 191 -10.20 24.00 -3.06
CA HIS A 191 -11.60 24.11 -2.62
C HIS A 191 -12.09 25.54 -2.45
N LYS A 192 -11.18 26.51 -2.30
CA LYS A 192 -11.47 27.90 -1.92
C LYS A 192 -12.34 27.97 -0.66
N TRP A 193 -11.92 27.23 0.37
CA TRP A 193 -12.70 27.02 1.58
C TRP A 193 -11.82 26.93 2.83
N PRO A 194 -12.27 27.50 3.97
CA PRO A 194 -13.52 28.27 4.18
C PRO A 194 -13.35 29.77 3.86
N ASN A 195 -14.40 30.58 3.91
CA ASN A 195 -14.21 32.04 3.86
C ASN A 195 -13.58 32.59 5.15
N VAL A 196 -13.97 32.02 6.30
CA VAL A 196 -13.46 32.38 7.62
C VAL A 196 -13.24 31.09 8.42
N GLY A 197 -12.14 31.00 9.16
CA GLY A 197 -11.88 29.87 10.05
C GLY A 197 -12.72 29.91 11.33
N THR A 198 -12.53 28.92 12.20
CA THR A 198 -13.23 28.82 13.49
C THR A 198 -12.27 28.51 14.63
N GLY A 199 -12.60 28.98 15.84
CA GLY A 199 -11.81 28.71 17.04
C GLY A 199 -10.41 29.31 17.02
N ALA A 200 -9.53 28.79 17.87
CA ALA A 200 -8.17 29.27 18.01
C ALA A 200 -7.21 28.11 18.33
N SER A 201 -5.95 28.26 17.96
CA SER A 201 -4.88 27.33 18.28
C SER A 201 -3.59 28.09 18.58
N PHE A 202 -2.63 27.39 19.16
CA PHE A 202 -1.27 27.87 19.36
C PHE A 202 -0.26 26.75 19.16
N THR A 203 0.96 27.14 18.80
CA THR A 203 2.18 26.34 18.91
C THR A 203 3.20 27.08 19.78
N THR A 204 4.35 26.47 20.05
CA THR A 204 5.44 27.08 20.80
C THR A 204 6.68 27.19 19.94
N TYR A 205 7.34 28.34 19.96
CA TYR A 205 8.64 28.58 19.34
C TYR A 205 9.57 29.28 20.35
N ASN A 206 10.77 28.74 20.58
CA ASN A 206 11.72 29.24 21.57
C ASN A 206 11.09 29.49 22.96
N GLY A 207 10.23 28.58 23.41
CA GLY A 207 9.53 28.67 24.71
C GLY A 207 8.40 29.70 24.77
N LYS A 208 8.07 30.39 23.67
CA LYS A 208 6.98 31.36 23.59
C LYS A 208 5.82 30.79 22.78
N ALA A 209 4.60 31.00 23.25
CA ALA A 209 3.40 30.67 22.51
C ALA A 209 3.23 31.61 21.32
N ILE A 210 2.92 31.05 20.16
CA ILE A 210 2.47 31.76 18.95
C ILE A 210 1.06 31.23 18.67
N SER A 211 0.06 32.12 18.72
CA SER A 211 -1.36 31.76 18.63
C SER A 211 -2.05 32.46 17.46
N VAL A 212 -3.05 31.80 16.89
CA VAL A 212 -3.97 32.36 15.90
C VAL A 212 -5.39 32.13 16.37
N ASP A 213 -6.20 33.18 16.28
CA ASP A 213 -7.65 33.13 16.40
C ASP A 213 -8.23 33.05 14.97
N PHE A 214 -8.56 31.83 14.53
CA PHE A 214 -9.00 31.56 13.16
C PHE A 214 -10.37 32.18 12.85
N SER A 215 -11.16 32.49 13.89
CA SER A 215 -12.43 33.22 13.72
C SER A 215 -12.24 34.64 13.19
N LYS A 216 -11.00 35.15 13.22
CA LYS A 216 -10.59 36.45 12.64
C LYS A 216 -9.76 36.29 11.36
N SER A 217 -9.58 35.07 10.87
CA SER A 217 -8.85 34.79 9.64
C SER A 217 -9.82 34.73 8.47
N GLU A 218 -9.89 35.82 7.70
CA GLU A 218 -10.60 35.86 6.41
C GLU A 218 -9.66 35.45 5.27
N TYR A 219 -10.05 34.46 4.48
CA TYR A 219 -9.24 33.94 3.38
C TYR A 219 -9.70 34.51 2.03
N ARG A 220 -8.87 35.37 1.44
CA ARG A 220 -9.13 36.02 0.15
C ARG A 220 -8.66 35.13 -1.01
N TRP A 221 -9.42 34.06 -1.26
CA TRP A 221 -9.08 33.00 -2.23
C TRP A 221 -8.85 33.52 -3.66
N ASP A 222 -9.53 34.59 -4.04
CA ASP A 222 -9.42 35.23 -5.36
C ASP A 222 -8.07 35.91 -5.58
N LEU A 223 -7.38 36.33 -4.51
CA LEU A 223 -6.04 36.91 -4.58
C LEU A 223 -4.92 35.86 -4.62
N MET A 224 -5.19 34.62 -4.21
CA MET A 224 -4.16 33.60 -4.03
C MET A 224 -3.67 33.04 -5.37
N LYS A 225 -2.59 33.63 -5.90
CA LYS A 225 -1.97 33.22 -7.17
C LYS A 225 -1.22 31.89 -7.06
N ASN A 226 -1.01 31.24 -8.19
CA ASN A 226 -0.54 29.86 -8.23
C ASN A 226 0.96 29.71 -8.05
N THR A 227 1.77 30.64 -8.56
CA THR A 227 3.22 30.44 -8.68
C THR A 227 4.04 31.45 -7.88
N THR A 228 5.25 31.05 -7.49
CA THR A 228 6.19 31.93 -6.79
C THR A 228 6.52 33.19 -7.59
N LYS A 229 6.53 33.11 -8.92
CA LYS A 229 6.77 34.27 -9.79
C LYS A 229 5.65 35.29 -9.64
N GLU A 230 4.41 34.85 -9.77
CA GLU A 230 3.22 35.71 -9.65
C GLU A 230 3.11 36.35 -8.26
N LEU A 231 3.47 35.63 -7.19
CA LEU A 231 3.45 36.15 -5.83
C LEU A 231 4.56 37.18 -5.57
N LYS A 232 5.72 37.08 -6.25
CA LYS A 232 6.78 38.10 -6.11
C LYS A 232 6.42 39.42 -6.78
N GLU A 233 5.51 39.38 -7.76
CA GLU A 233 5.04 40.55 -8.51
C GLU A 233 3.78 41.20 -7.88
N ASP A 234 3.22 40.58 -6.84
CA ASP A 234 1.97 41.02 -6.19
C ASP A 234 2.02 40.76 -4.68
N GLU A 235 2.26 41.83 -3.91
CA GLU A 235 2.41 41.76 -2.46
C GLU A 235 1.12 41.34 -1.75
N GLU A 236 -0.06 41.74 -2.25
CA GLU A 236 -1.33 41.36 -1.63
C GLU A 236 -1.63 39.87 -1.84
N ALA A 237 -1.31 39.34 -3.02
CA ALA A 237 -1.39 37.91 -3.28
C ALA A 237 -0.40 37.12 -2.41
N ALA A 238 0.84 37.60 -2.29
CA ALA A 238 1.86 36.99 -1.45
C ALA A 238 1.43 36.95 0.02
N ASP A 239 0.85 38.05 0.52
CA ASP A 239 0.34 38.18 1.87
C ASP A 239 -0.81 37.20 2.15
N ALA A 240 -1.77 37.11 1.23
CA ALA A 240 -2.90 36.20 1.34
C ALA A 240 -2.46 34.73 1.44
N VAL A 241 -1.52 34.30 0.59
CA VAL A 241 -0.98 32.94 0.63
C VAL A 241 -0.18 32.70 1.91
N ALA A 242 0.69 33.63 2.30
CA ALA A 242 1.50 33.48 3.51
C ALA A 242 0.64 33.42 4.78
N LYS A 243 -0.46 34.18 4.84
CA LYS A 243 -1.41 34.15 5.95
C LYS A 243 -2.09 32.79 6.07
N LEU A 244 -2.58 32.24 4.95
CA LEU A 244 -3.16 30.90 4.92
C LEU A 244 -2.17 29.85 5.42
N LEU A 245 -0.95 29.84 4.88
CA LEU A 245 0.04 28.82 5.23
C LEU A 245 0.50 28.92 6.69
N PHE A 246 0.60 30.14 7.22
CA PHE A 246 0.86 30.34 8.64
C PHE A 246 -0.28 29.79 9.52
N ASP A 247 -1.54 30.07 9.17
CA ASP A 247 -2.70 29.56 9.89
C ASP A 247 -2.76 28.02 9.84
N CYS A 248 -2.51 27.42 8.68
CA CYS A 248 -2.32 25.99 8.54
C CYS A 248 -1.24 25.49 9.52
N GLY A 249 -0.06 26.10 9.54
CA GLY A 249 1.02 25.75 10.47
C GLY A 249 0.59 25.81 11.95
N ILE A 250 -0.09 26.87 12.38
CA ILE A 250 -0.56 27.02 13.77
C ILE A 250 -1.65 26.00 14.12
N SER A 251 -2.54 25.69 13.17
CA SER A 251 -3.58 24.66 13.35
C SER A 251 -2.99 23.26 13.52
N LEU A 252 -1.85 23.00 12.88
CA LEU A 252 -1.16 21.71 12.85
C LEU A 252 -0.17 21.50 14.01
N LYS A 253 -0.03 22.49 14.90
CA LYS A 253 1.00 22.51 15.97
C LYS A 253 2.42 22.43 15.39
N MET A 254 2.69 23.19 14.32
CA MET A 254 3.97 23.21 13.62
C MET A 254 5.14 23.44 14.58
N ASN A 255 6.17 22.59 14.46
CA ASN A 255 7.47 22.80 15.06
C ASN A 255 8.34 23.59 14.07
N TYR A 256 8.38 24.91 14.25
CA TYR A 256 9.15 25.80 13.38
C TYR A 256 10.65 25.72 13.67
N SER A 257 11.45 25.55 12.62
CA SER A 257 12.91 25.54 12.70
C SER A 257 13.52 26.03 11.39
N LYS A 258 14.63 26.77 11.49
CA LYS A 258 15.35 27.35 10.33
C LYS A 258 15.81 26.30 9.31
N ASN A 259 16.01 25.06 9.75
CA ASN A 259 16.46 23.96 8.89
C ASN A 259 15.31 23.11 8.31
N GLY A 260 14.05 23.49 8.58
CA GLY A 260 12.87 22.74 8.17
C GLY A 260 11.83 22.73 9.28
N SER A 261 10.58 23.08 8.94
CA SER A 261 9.45 23.07 9.86
C SER A 261 8.62 21.83 9.63
N GLY A 262 8.26 21.12 10.71
CA GLY A 262 7.54 19.85 10.64
C GLY A 262 6.32 19.80 11.56
N ALA A 263 5.32 19.02 11.16
CA ALA A 263 4.14 18.69 11.95
C ALA A 263 3.81 17.20 11.75
N PHE A 264 2.96 16.64 12.61
CA PHE A 264 2.50 15.26 12.44
C PHE A 264 1.30 15.22 11.49
N ASP A 265 1.36 14.38 10.45
CA ASP A 265 0.30 14.22 9.44
C ASP A 265 -1.07 13.96 10.07
N LYS A 266 -1.08 13.17 11.14
CA LYS A 266 -2.27 12.83 11.95
C LYS A 266 -3.02 14.05 12.53
N ASN A 267 -2.40 15.24 12.55
CA ASN A 267 -3.05 16.48 12.97
C ASN A 267 -3.88 17.14 11.85
N VAL A 268 -3.62 16.81 10.58
CA VAL A 268 -4.30 17.43 9.43
C VAL A 268 -5.81 17.17 9.42
N PRO A 269 -6.33 15.93 9.63
CA PRO A 269 -7.78 15.72 9.66
C PRO A 269 -8.45 16.52 10.78
N LEU A 270 -7.81 16.60 11.95
CA LEU A 270 -8.30 17.38 13.08
C LEU A 270 -8.31 18.88 12.79
N ALA A 271 -7.28 19.40 12.12
CA ALA A 271 -7.21 20.80 11.78
C ALA A 271 -8.30 21.19 10.77
N LEU A 272 -8.42 20.39 9.69
CA LEU A 272 -9.45 20.56 8.66
C LEU A 272 -10.86 20.60 9.26
N PHE A 273 -11.16 19.67 10.17
CA PHE A 273 -12.44 19.62 10.86
C PHE A 273 -12.64 20.78 11.85
N ASN A 274 -11.77 20.90 12.86
CA ASN A 274 -12.00 21.78 14.01
C ASN A 274 -11.92 23.28 13.68
N PHE A 275 -11.08 23.65 12.71
CA PHE A 275 -10.75 25.06 12.45
C PHE A 275 -11.14 25.53 11.05
N PHE A 276 -11.38 24.61 10.10
CA PHE A 276 -11.61 24.97 8.70
C PHE A 276 -12.91 24.40 8.11
N GLY A 277 -13.77 23.78 8.92
CA GLY A 277 -15.13 23.42 8.51
C GLY A 277 -15.19 22.39 7.38
N TYR A 278 -14.26 21.43 7.34
CA TYR A 278 -14.35 20.26 6.46
C TYR A 278 -15.18 19.15 7.10
N LYS A 279 -15.82 18.32 6.28
CA LYS A 279 -16.69 17.23 6.75
C LYS A 279 -15.89 16.16 7.48
N HIS A 280 -16.08 15.99 8.78
CA HIS A 280 -15.33 14.98 9.53
C HIS A 280 -15.74 13.57 9.17
N THR A 281 -17.00 13.33 8.79
CA THR A 281 -17.47 11.99 8.39
C THR A 281 -16.84 11.45 7.12
N ALA A 282 -16.28 12.34 6.28
CA ALA A 282 -15.61 11.95 5.05
C ALA A 282 -14.09 11.79 5.22
N LEU A 283 -13.48 12.50 6.17
CA LEU A 283 -12.03 12.53 6.36
C LEU A 283 -11.49 11.20 6.89
N VAL A 284 -10.53 10.62 6.17
CA VAL A 284 -9.87 9.39 6.58
C VAL A 284 -8.35 9.56 6.52
N TYR A 285 -7.68 9.23 7.62
CA TYR A 285 -6.23 9.02 7.68
C TYR A 285 -5.94 7.53 7.47
N ASP A 286 -5.13 7.18 6.48
CA ASP A 286 -4.94 5.81 6.03
C ASP A 286 -3.50 5.51 5.59
N SER A 287 -3.17 4.22 5.48
CA SER A 287 -1.86 3.74 4.99
C SER A 287 -2.05 2.57 4.01
N PRO A 288 -1.20 2.45 2.97
CA PRO A 288 -1.17 1.27 2.10
C PRO A 288 -0.92 -0.04 2.87
N ASP A 289 -0.34 0.01 4.07
CA ASP A 289 -0.09 -1.18 4.91
C ASP A 289 -1.37 -1.94 5.30
N TYR A 290 -2.54 -1.30 5.19
CA TYR A 290 -3.84 -1.90 5.53
C TYR A 290 -4.55 -2.53 4.33
N TYR A 291 -3.86 -2.66 3.20
CA TYR A 291 -4.39 -3.19 1.95
C TYR A 291 -3.70 -4.49 1.55
N SER A 292 -4.41 -5.34 0.83
CA SER A 292 -3.91 -6.66 0.43
C SER A 292 -2.88 -6.59 -0.70
N SER A 293 -2.93 -5.50 -1.46
CA SER A 293 -2.11 -5.30 -2.65
C SER A 293 -1.92 -3.81 -2.92
N LYS A 294 -0.88 -3.50 -3.68
CA LYS A 294 -0.60 -2.16 -4.20
C LYS A 294 -1.77 -1.69 -5.08
N GLU A 295 -2.34 -2.58 -5.88
CA GLU A 295 -3.44 -2.29 -6.80
C GLU A 295 -4.69 -1.82 -6.05
N GLU A 296 -5.01 -2.43 -4.91
CA GLU A 296 -6.16 -2.03 -4.08
C GLU A 296 -5.99 -0.59 -3.56
N TRP A 297 -4.78 -0.24 -3.11
CA TRP A 297 -4.45 1.12 -2.67
C TRP A 297 -4.52 2.13 -3.81
N LEU A 298 -3.94 1.81 -4.96
CA LEU A 298 -3.97 2.70 -6.13
C LEU A 298 -5.41 2.95 -6.60
N VAL A 299 -6.26 1.92 -6.68
CA VAL A 299 -7.68 2.08 -7.04
C VAL A 299 -8.40 3.02 -6.07
N LYS A 300 -8.11 2.92 -4.76
CA LYS A 300 -8.67 3.82 -3.75
C LYS A 300 -8.25 5.27 -4.00
N MET A 301 -6.97 5.52 -4.26
CA MET A 301 -6.45 6.86 -4.56
C MET A 301 -7.06 7.43 -5.85
N LYS A 302 -7.11 6.62 -6.92
CA LYS A 302 -7.72 7.04 -8.19
C LYS A 302 -9.20 7.41 -8.04
N LYS A 303 -9.96 6.67 -7.21
CA LYS A 303 -11.37 6.99 -6.96
C LYS A 303 -11.55 8.38 -6.35
N GLU A 304 -10.72 8.77 -5.39
CA GLU A 304 -10.77 10.11 -4.79
C GLU A 304 -10.49 11.20 -5.83
N ILE A 305 -9.49 10.98 -6.69
CA ILE A 305 -9.15 11.89 -7.79
C ILE A 305 -10.31 12.00 -8.81
N VAL A 306 -10.93 10.88 -9.19
CA VAL A 306 -12.11 10.87 -10.08
C VAL A 306 -13.28 11.63 -9.47
N ASP A 307 -13.46 11.52 -8.15
CA ASP A 307 -14.51 12.23 -7.40
C ASP A 307 -14.16 13.73 -7.17
N GLY A 308 -13.10 14.25 -7.79
CA GLY A 308 -12.73 15.66 -7.70
C GLY A 308 -12.05 16.05 -6.39
N ARG A 309 -11.49 15.08 -5.65
CA ARG A 309 -10.94 15.26 -4.30
C ARG A 309 -9.41 15.06 -4.31
N PRO A 310 -8.61 16.14 -4.20
CA PRO A 310 -7.18 16.03 -4.04
C PRO A 310 -6.83 15.32 -2.74
N ILE A 311 -5.71 14.60 -2.75
CA ILE A 311 -5.27 13.76 -1.65
C ILE A 311 -4.06 14.42 -1.03
N TYR A 312 -4.10 14.64 0.29
CA TYR A 312 -2.89 14.90 1.05
C TYR A 312 -2.15 13.58 1.20
N TYR A 313 -0.86 13.56 0.90
CA TYR A 313 -0.04 12.37 1.00
C TYR A 313 1.26 12.69 1.72
N SER A 314 1.79 11.73 2.46
CA SER A 314 3.14 11.82 3.03
C SER A 314 3.87 10.50 2.91
N ALA A 315 5.19 10.57 2.89
CA ALA A 315 6.05 9.41 3.08
C ALA A 315 7.41 9.83 3.61
N SER A 316 8.22 8.85 3.99
CA SER A 316 9.58 9.01 4.45
C SER A 316 10.57 8.42 3.45
N SER A 317 11.73 9.08 3.34
CA SER A 317 12.89 8.50 2.66
C SER A 317 13.59 7.53 3.62
N PRO A 318 13.77 6.25 3.26
CA PRO A 318 14.46 5.30 4.12
C PRO A 318 15.92 5.72 4.33
N LYS A 319 16.52 5.33 5.46
CA LYS A 319 17.94 5.62 5.73
C LYS A 319 18.82 4.97 4.65
N GLY A 320 19.57 5.80 3.93
CA GLY A 320 20.43 5.36 2.82
C GLY A 320 19.83 5.63 1.43
N GLY A 321 18.53 5.92 1.32
CA GLY A 321 17.89 6.40 0.09
C GLY A 321 17.97 7.92 -0.01
N GLY A 322 19.00 8.45 -0.68
CA GLY A 322 19.17 9.89 -0.91
C GLY A 322 19.82 10.68 0.24
N LYS A 323 19.86 12.02 0.10
CA LYS A 323 20.43 12.93 1.13
C LYS A 323 19.49 13.00 2.35
N ASP A 324 19.82 12.19 3.35
CA ASP A 324 19.31 12.19 4.72
C ASP A 324 17.81 11.89 4.91
N ALA A 325 17.55 10.87 5.73
CA ALA A 325 16.23 10.35 6.07
C ALA A 325 15.31 11.41 6.69
N GLY A 326 14.14 11.62 6.07
CA GLY A 326 13.12 12.53 6.56
C GLY A 326 11.76 12.24 5.95
N GLY A 327 10.70 12.56 6.69
CA GLY A 327 9.32 12.57 6.20
C GLY A 327 9.04 13.82 5.37
N HIS A 328 8.20 13.70 4.35
CA HIS A 328 7.74 14.80 3.52
C HIS A 328 6.26 14.64 3.19
N ALA A 329 5.57 15.78 3.08
CA ALA A 329 4.15 15.86 2.75
C ALA A 329 3.95 16.64 1.45
N PHE A 330 3.02 16.15 0.63
CA PHE A 330 2.77 16.62 -0.72
C PHE A 330 1.31 16.33 -1.13
N VAL A 331 0.94 16.74 -2.34
CA VAL A 331 -0.43 16.59 -2.84
C VAL A 331 -0.45 15.68 -4.06
N ILE A 332 -1.33 14.69 -4.05
CA ILE A 332 -1.68 13.89 -5.23
C ILE A 332 -3.01 14.41 -5.77
N SER A 333 -3.08 14.70 -7.07
CA SER A 333 -4.25 15.38 -7.64
C SER A 333 -4.59 15.02 -9.10
N GLY A 334 -3.95 13.99 -9.65
CA GLY A 334 -4.17 13.51 -11.02
C GLY A 334 -3.53 12.15 -11.22
N TYR A 335 -3.80 11.49 -12.34
CA TYR A 335 -3.09 10.28 -12.78
C TYR A 335 -3.14 10.13 -14.31
N ASP A 336 -2.18 9.43 -14.90
CA ASP A 336 -2.08 9.23 -16.35
C ASP A 336 -2.56 7.84 -16.82
N GLU A 337 -2.53 7.61 -18.13
CA GLU A 337 -2.93 6.34 -18.76
C GLU A 337 -2.09 5.12 -18.34
N LYS A 338 -0.94 5.34 -17.68
CA LYS A 338 -0.01 4.33 -17.18
C LYS A 338 -0.12 4.14 -15.67
N ASP A 339 -1.17 4.66 -15.06
CA ASP A 339 -1.42 4.60 -13.62
C ASP A 339 -0.38 5.34 -12.76
N LEU A 340 0.41 6.23 -13.35
CA LEU A 340 1.30 7.12 -12.59
C LEU A 340 0.47 8.26 -12.00
N VAL A 341 0.69 8.59 -10.73
CA VAL A 341 -0.02 9.65 -10.02
C VAL A 341 0.72 10.98 -10.16
N HIS A 342 -0.01 12.07 -10.42
CA HIS A 342 0.58 13.40 -10.44
C HIS A 342 0.81 13.92 -9.02
N VAL A 343 2.07 14.21 -8.71
CA VAL A 343 2.54 14.69 -7.42
C VAL A 343 2.94 16.16 -7.51
N ASN A 344 2.42 16.94 -6.57
CA ASN A 344 2.85 18.30 -6.28
C ASN A 344 3.61 18.32 -4.94
N TRP A 345 4.93 18.47 -5.00
CA TRP A 345 5.82 18.36 -3.85
C TRP A 345 5.81 19.57 -2.92
N GLY A 346 5.17 20.68 -3.31
CA GLY A 346 5.21 21.92 -2.55
C GLY A 346 6.60 22.58 -2.55
N TRP A 347 7.36 22.43 -3.64
CA TRP A 347 8.70 23.00 -3.83
C TRP A 347 8.75 24.05 -4.95
N GLY A 348 7.67 24.81 -5.13
CA GLY A 348 7.62 25.86 -6.14
C GLY A 348 7.48 25.33 -7.57
N GLY A 349 6.92 24.12 -7.74
CA GLY A 349 6.80 23.42 -9.02
C GLY A 349 8.01 22.56 -9.38
N LYS A 350 9.12 22.68 -8.64
CA LYS A 350 10.29 21.83 -8.83
C LYS A 350 9.93 20.36 -8.58
N ASP A 351 10.34 19.51 -9.51
CA ASP A 351 10.13 18.07 -9.52
C ASP A 351 8.64 17.64 -9.55
N ASN A 352 7.66 18.54 -9.74
CA ASN A 352 6.28 18.12 -9.94
C ASN A 352 6.16 17.26 -11.20
N GLY A 353 5.34 16.22 -11.17
CA GLY A 353 5.23 15.29 -12.29
C GLY A 353 4.45 14.02 -11.94
N TYR A 354 4.49 13.05 -12.85
CA TYR A 354 3.82 11.76 -12.70
C TYR A 354 4.80 10.72 -12.16
N TYR A 355 4.39 10.04 -11.08
CA TYR A 355 5.21 9.11 -10.32
C TYR A 355 4.46 7.81 -10.07
N ASP A 356 5.21 6.73 -9.89
CA ASP A 356 4.65 5.54 -9.27
C ASP A 356 4.35 5.86 -7.79
N ILE A 357 3.11 5.64 -7.33
CA ILE A 357 2.72 5.94 -5.95
C ILE A 357 3.49 5.11 -4.92
N PHE A 358 4.02 3.95 -5.32
CA PHE A 358 4.84 3.09 -4.47
C PHE A 358 6.34 3.43 -4.56
N ARG A 359 6.72 4.33 -5.47
CA ARG A 359 8.09 4.80 -5.65
C ARG A 359 8.14 6.29 -6.01
N LEU A 360 8.00 7.09 -4.97
CA LEU A 360 7.87 8.54 -5.03
C LEU A 360 9.26 9.19 -4.98
N ASP A 361 9.96 9.22 -6.13
CA ASP A 361 11.37 9.61 -6.24
C ASP A 361 11.60 10.99 -6.91
N PRO A 362 11.48 12.13 -6.21
CA PRO A 362 11.80 13.42 -6.79
C PRO A 362 13.31 13.68 -6.77
N GLY A 363 13.97 13.31 -7.86
CA GLY A 363 15.38 13.63 -8.09
C GLY A 363 16.33 12.89 -7.14
N ALA A 364 16.61 13.46 -5.97
CA ALA A 364 17.61 12.93 -5.02
C ALA A 364 17.00 12.30 -3.74
N TYR A 365 15.69 12.12 -3.71
CA TYR A 365 14.94 11.51 -2.60
C TYR A 365 14.19 10.27 -3.10
N ALA A 366 13.85 9.37 -2.18
CA ALA A 366 13.05 8.17 -2.47
C ALA A 366 12.00 7.96 -1.37
N PHE A 367 10.80 8.51 -1.55
CA PHE A 367 9.71 8.48 -0.55
C PHE A 367 8.94 7.15 -0.58
N THR A 368 9.62 6.07 -0.18
CA THR A 368 9.11 4.69 -0.29
C THR A 368 8.62 4.09 1.03
N ASP A 369 8.89 4.72 2.18
CA ASP A 369 8.57 4.18 3.51
C ASP A 369 7.55 5.05 4.25
N GLY A 370 6.86 4.48 5.23
CA GLY A 370 5.93 5.21 6.11
C GLY A 370 4.87 6.02 5.36
N GLN A 371 4.38 5.49 4.23
CA GLN A 371 3.39 6.17 3.39
C GLN A 371 2.07 6.35 4.13
N THR A 372 1.49 7.55 4.08
CA THR A 372 0.14 7.81 4.58
C THR A 372 -0.61 8.73 3.66
N ALA A 373 -1.94 8.58 3.62
CA ALA A 373 -2.82 9.48 2.89
C ALA A 373 -3.91 10.03 3.80
N ILE A 374 -4.34 11.25 3.50
CA ILE A 374 -5.60 11.81 3.97
C ILE A 374 -6.46 12.10 2.77
N TYR A 375 -7.58 11.39 2.70
CA TYR A 375 -8.56 11.52 1.64
C TYR A 375 -9.95 11.82 2.20
N GLY A 376 -10.94 12.00 1.31
CA GLY A 376 -12.25 12.48 1.70
C GLY A 376 -12.24 13.94 2.18
N ILE A 377 -11.25 14.72 1.77
CA ILE A 377 -11.14 16.14 2.11
C ILE A 377 -12.21 16.89 1.31
N VAL A 378 -13.37 17.12 1.94
CA VAL A 378 -14.52 17.79 1.32
C VAL A 378 -15.02 18.93 2.23
N PRO A 379 -15.17 20.16 1.71
CA PRO A 379 -15.81 21.26 2.43
C PRO A 379 -17.22 20.91 2.95
N ASN A 380 -17.56 21.32 4.17
CA ASN A 380 -18.91 21.15 4.71
C ASN A 380 -19.86 22.28 4.24
N THR A 381 -20.11 22.32 2.93
CA THR A 381 -20.89 23.42 2.30
C THR A 381 -22.39 23.37 2.57
N ASP A 382 -22.95 22.19 2.85
CA ASP A 382 -24.36 22.00 3.20
C ASP A 382 -24.63 22.16 4.71
N GLY A 383 -23.57 22.24 5.53
CA GLY A 383 -23.66 22.30 6.98
C GLY A 383 -24.16 20.99 7.62
N ILE A 384 -24.26 19.91 6.85
CA ILE A 384 -24.73 18.61 7.31
C ILE A 384 -23.52 17.69 7.48
N ASP A 385 -23.25 17.34 8.73
CA ASP A 385 -22.26 16.36 9.10
C ASP A 385 -22.86 15.35 10.09
N GLY A 386 -22.55 14.07 9.89
CA GLY A 386 -23.06 12.98 10.72
C GLY A 386 -22.18 12.73 11.94
N GLU A 387 -22.40 11.60 12.63
CA GLU A 387 -21.43 11.13 13.62
C GLU A 387 -20.23 10.49 12.91
N TYR A 388 -19.02 10.84 13.35
CA TYR A 388 -17.80 10.17 12.87
C TYR A 388 -17.89 8.69 13.21
N LEU A 389 -17.66 7.81 12.23
CA LEU A 389 -17.59 6.36 12.46
C LEU A 389 -16.13 5.94 12.64
N PRO A 390 -15.65 5.74 13.88
CA PRO A 390 -14.27 5.35 14.11
C PRO A 390 -14.07 3.88 13.77
N LEU A 391 -13.26 3.64 12.73
CA LEU A 391 -12.87 2.31 12.30
C LEU A 391 -11.64 1.84 13.08
N PRO A 392 -11.71 0.72 13.82
CA PRO A 392 -10.53 0.15 14.45
C PRO A 392 -9.58 -0.41 13.39
N ALA A 393 -8.30 -0.46 13.69
CA ALA A 393 -7.29 -1.13 12.88
C ALA A 393 -6.63 -2.26 13.70
N ILE A 394 -6.25 -3.36 13.06
CA ILE A 394 -5.61 -4.50 13.73
C ILE A 394 -4.41 -5.02 12.94
N ALA A 395 -3.43 -5.59 13.66
CA ALA A 395 -2.48 -6.53 13.08
C ALA A 395 -3.20 -7.84 12.68
N PRO A 396 -2.57 -8.69 11.85
CA PRO A 396 -3.14 -10.00 11.50
C PRO A 396 -3.50 -10.82 12.74
N ILE A 397 -4.59 -11.58 12.63
CA ILE A 397 -4.92 -12.56 13.67
C ILE A 397 -4.07 -13.81 13.48
N GLU A 398 -3.64 -14.40 14.58
CA GLU A 398 -2.81 -15.59 14.58
C GLU A 398 -3.39 -16.65 15.50
N THR A 399 -3.15 -17.91 15.19
CA THR A 399 -3.46 -19.04 16.06
C THR A 399 -2.32 -20.05 16.05
N ASN A 400 -2.15 -20.76 17.15
CA ASN A 400 -1.23 -21.88 17.27
C ASN A 400 -1.91 -23.25 17.04
N ALA A 401 -3.23 -23.27 16.82
CA ALA A 401 -3.97 -24.49 16.58
C ALA A 401 -4.24 -24.66 15.09
N THR A 402 -3.91 -25.85 14.56
CA THR A 402 -4.24 -26.25 13.18
C THR A 402 -5.29 -27.35 13.15
N VAL A 403 -5.38 -28.15 14.20
CA VAL A 403 -6.38 -29.21 14.36
C VAL A 403 -6.85 -29.19 15.81
N LEU A 404 -8.16 -29.26 16.01
CA LEU A 404 -8.82 -29.40 17.30
C LEU A 404 -9.46 -30.78 17.38
N ALA A 405 -9.05 -31.56 18.38
CA ALA A 405 -9.67 -32.85 18.63
C ALA A 405 -11.06 -32.67 19.25
N SER A 406 -12.02 -33.52 18.84
CA SER A 406 -13.28 -33.67 19.56
C SER A 406 -13.09 -34.54 20.80
N SER A 407 -13.68 -34.12 21.90
CA SER A 407 -13.90 -34.90 23.11
C SER A 407 -15.41 -35.12 23.31
N GLY A 408 -15.80 -36.00 24.24
CA GLY A 408 -17.21 -36.20 24.60
C GLY A 408 -17.92 -34.95 25.14
N THR A 409 -17.19 -33.87 25.41
CA THR A 409 -17.70 -32.57 25.88
C THR A 409 -17.59 -31.44 24.84
N GLY A 410 -17.17 -31.74 23.60
CA GLY A 410 -16.95 -30.76 22.54
C GLY A 410 -15.48 -30.69 22.09
N TYR A 411 -15.11 -29.66 21.35
CA TYR A 411 -13.75 -29.48 20.83
C TYR A 411 -12.79 -28.90 21.88
N GLU A 412 -11.51 -29.22 21.75
CA GLU A 412 -10.45 -28.56 22.52
C GLU A 412 -10.48 -27.03 22.34
N SER A 413 -10.15 -26.31 23.42
CA SER A 413 -10.01 -24.85 23.34
C SER A 413 -8.69 -24.46 22.69
N PHE A 414 -8.68 -23.30 22.04
CA PHE A 414 -7.53 -22.81 21.29
C PHE A 414 -7.33 -21.31 21.50
N ASN A 415 -6.15 -20.82 21.16
CA ASN A 415 -5.81 -19.41 21.32
C ASN A 415 -5.80 -18.69 19.98
N ILE A 416 -6.36 -17.48 19.99
CA ILE A 416 -6.14 -16.49 18.94
C ILE A 416 -5.40 -15.31 19.54
N SER A 417 -4.32 -14.88 18.89
CA SER A 417 -3.55 -13.70 19.25
C SER A 417 -3.69 -12.60 18.19
N VAL A 418 -3.62 -11.36 18.64
CA VAL A 418 -3.60 -10.17 17.78
C VAL A 418 -2.51 -9.25 18.30
N GLY A 419 -1.53 -8.95 17.45
CA GLY A 419 -0.35 -8.16 17.83
C GLY A 419 -0.74 -6.78 18.37
N LYS A 420 -1.70 -6.11 17.73
CA LYS A 420 -2.24 -4.83 18.21
C LYS A 420 -3.66 -4.55 17.72
N ILE A 421 -4.41 -3.79 18.54
CA ILE A 421 -5.56 -2.99 18.11
C ILE A 421 -5.12 -1.53 18.12
N PHE A 422 -5.49 -0.78 17.10
CA PHE A 422 -5.09 0.59 16.91
C PHE A 422 -6.28 1.49 16.60
N ASN A 423 -6.34 2.65 17.25
CA ASN A 423 -7.26 3.72 16.87
C ASN A 423 -6.58 4.65 15.88
N PHE A 424 -6.77 4.41 14.59
CA PHE A 424 -6.19 5.24 13.53
C PHE A 424 -7.09 6.42 13.13
N ASN A 425 -8.00 6.80 14.02
CA ASN A 425 -8.95 7.90 13.82
C ASN A 425 -8.49 9.15 14.60
N PRO A 426 -8.93 10.34 14.17
CA PRO A 426 -8.65 11.60 14.86
C PRO A 426 -9.39 11.76 16.20
N ILE A 427 -10.34 10.89 16.54
CA ILE A 427 -11.15 10.97 17.76
C ILE A 427 -10.95 9.75 18.66
N SER A 428 -11.12 9.93 19.97
CA SER A 428 -11.14 8.83 20.93
C SER A 428 -12.35 7.94 20.65
N ALA A 429 -12.16 6.63 20.69
CA ALA A 429 -13.21 5.68 20.35
C ALA A 429 -13.26 4.54 21.37
N LYS A 430 -14.48 4.11 21.70
CA LYS A 430 -14.73 2.93 22.53
C LYS A 430 -15.37 1.83 21.69
N TRP A 431 -14.70 0.68 21.62
CA TRP A 431 -15.23 -0.50 20.94
C TRP A 431 -15.43 -1.65 21.92
N SER A 432 -16.50 -2.41 21.71
CA SER A 432 -16.56 -3.80 22.20
C SER A 432 -15.99 -4.72 21.13
N TYR A 433 -15.25 -5.76 21.50
CA TYR A 433 -14.56 -6.58 20.51
C TYR A 433 -14.36 -8.03 20.96
N GLY A 434 -13.94 -8.87 20.01
CA GLY A 434 -13.32 -10.16 20.25
C GLY A 434 -13.50 -11.10 19.06
N ILE A 435 -13.62 -12.41 19.26
CA ILE A 435 -13.55 -13.41 18.19
C ILE A 435 -14.93 -13.99 17.87
N GLY A 436 -15.34 -13.84 16.62
CA GLY A 436 -16.60 -14.38 16.11
C GLY A 436 -16.36 -15.62 15.27
N LEU A 437 -17.29 -16.57 15.40
CA LEU A 437 -17.53 -17.62 14.42
C LEU A 437 -18.60 -17.13 13.44
N TYR A 438 -18.33 -17.31 12.16
CA TYR A 438 -19.16 -16.90 11.04
C TYR A 438 -19.39 -18.08 10.12
N ASP A 439 -20.52 -18.10 9.42
CA ASP A 439 -20.71 -19.05 8.33
C ASP A 439 -19.82 -18.68 7.12
N ASN A 440 -19.75 -19.56 6.12
CA ASN A 440 -18.97 -19.31 4.90
C ASN A 440 -19.48 -18.13 4.05
N ASN A 441 -20.67 -17.61 4.35
CA ASN A 441 -21.22 -16.40 3.71
C ASN A 441 -20.85 -15.12 4.48
N GLY A 442 -20.14 -15.22 5.60
CA GLY A 442 -19.76 -14.09 6.44
C GLY A 442 -20.84 -13.64 7.43
N ASN A 443 -21.89 -14.43 7.66
CA ASN A 443 -22.91 -14.11 8.67
C ASN A 443 -22.40 -14.50 10.06
N PHE A 444 -22.54 -13.60 11.03
CA PHE A 444 -22.13 -13.85 12.41
C PHE A 444 -23.02 -14.93 13.05
N ILE A 445 -22.40 -16.01 13.53
CA ILE A 445 -23.09 -17.09 14.25
C ILE A 445 -23.01 -16.82 15.75
N LYS A 446 -21.80 -16.74 16.30
CA LYS A 446 -21.59 -16.61 17.75
C LYS A 446 -20.21 -16.09 18.09
N LYS A 447 -20.14 -15.43 19.24
CA LYS A 447 -18.89 -15.13 19.94
C LYS A 447 -18.29 -16.43 20.50
N ILE A 448 -17.02 -16.71 20.21
CA ILE A 448 -16.35 -17.95 20.64
C ILE A 448 -15.24 -17.74 21.67
N GLN A 449 -14.87 -16.49 21.99
CA GLN A 449 -13.93 -16.22 23.08
C GLN A 449 -14.59 -16.24 24.46
N THR A 450 -13.80 -16.61 25.47
CA THR A 450 -14.14 -16.47 26.88
C THR A 450 -14.07 -14.99 27.31
N GLY A 451 -15.11 -14.52 28.02
CA GLY A 451 -15.18 -13.15 28.53
C GLY A 451 -15.79 -12.14 27.56
N ASN A 452 -15.97 -10.90 28.04
CA ASN A 452 -16.43 -9.76 27.25
C ASN A 452 -15.36 -8.68 27.29
N PHE A 453 -15.01 -8.14 26.13
CA PHE A 453 -13.93 -7.17 26.01
C PHE A 453 -14.45 -5.86 25.45
N SER A 454 -14.00 -4.77 26.06
CA SER A 454 -14.16 -3.42 25.55
C SER A 454 -12.86 -2.65 25.74
N ILE A 455 -12.61 -1.70 24.85
CA ILE A 455 -11.44 -0.84 24.93
C ILE A 455 -11.83 0.58 24.52
N THR A 456 -11.32 1.56 25.27
CA THR A 456 -11.29 2.96 24.86
C THR A 456 -9.86 3.29 24.45
N LEU A 457 -9.67 3.81 23.24
CA LEU A 457 -8.37 4.25 22.74
C LEU A 457 -8.44 5.70 22.33
N GLU A 458 -7.45 6.47 22.79
CA GLU A 458 -7.22 7.83 22.32
C GLU A 458 -6.82 7.86 20.83
N PRO A 459 -6.97 9.00 20.13
CA PRO A 459 -6.56 9.14 18.73
C PRO A 459 -5.11 8.72 18.54
N TYR A 460 -4.86 7.82 17.59
CA TYR A 460 -3.53 7.35 17.24
C TYR A 460 -2.80 6.65 18.39
N TYR A 461 -3.54 6.02 19.30
CA TYR A 461 -3.02 5.09 20.31
C TYR A 461 -3.41 3.65 20.02
N SER A 462 -2.54 2.73 20.42
CA SER A 462 -2.72 1.29 20.25
C SER A 462 -2.71 0.55 21.57
N ARG A 463 -3.41 -0.58 21.63
CA ARG A 463 -3.18 -1.64 22.62
C ARG A 463 -2.46 -2.79 21.96
N GLN A 464 -1.38 -3.24 22.59
CA GLN A 464 -0.52 -4.32 22.12
C GLN A 464 -0.87 -5.65 22.79
N ASN A 465 -0.42 -6.75 22.17
CA ASN A 465 -0.39 -8.11 22.72
C ASN A 465 -1.74 -8.60 23.27
N LEU A 466 -2.70 -8.87 22.39
CA LEU A 466 -3.98 -9.45 22.77
C LEU A 466 -3.98 -10.94 22.54
N ALA A 467 -4.61 -11.69 23.46
CA ALA A 467 -4.83 -13.11 23.34
C ALA A 467 -6.24 -13.48 23.82
N PHE A 468 -6.86 -14.42 23.13
CA PHE A 468 -8.22 -14.88 23.38
C PHE A 468 -8.25 -16.40 23.47
N VAL A 469 -8.76 -16.91 24.59
CA VAL A 469 -9.09 -18.33 24.73
C VAL A 469 -10.46 -18.57 24.10
N CYS A 470 -10.49 -19.38 23.05
CA CYS A 470 -11.65 -19.66 22.22
C CYS A 470 -12.09 -21.12 22.33
N SER A 471 -13.40 -21.35 22.25
CA SER A 471 -14.00 -22.68 22.24
C SER A 471 -15.12 -22.73 21.19
N LEU A 472 -15.11 -23.77 20.35
CA LEU A 472 -16.19 -23.97 19.38
C LEU A 472 -17.48 -24.44 20.09
N PRO A 473 -18.67 -24.14 19.53
CA PRO A 473 -19.91 -24.73 20.01
C PRO A 473 -19.83 -26.26 19.97
N SER A 474 -20.31 -26.94 21.01
CA SER A 474 -20.30 -28.41 21.07
C SER A 474 -21.23 -29.06 20.04
N ASP A 475 -22.22 -28.30 19.55
CA ASP A 475 -23.25 -28.68 18.58
C ASP A 475 -22.97 -28.14 17.17
N ILE A 476 -21.78 -27.60 16.91
CA ILE A 476 -21.38 -27.14 15.58
C ILE A 476 -21.48 -28.28 14.56
N GLN A 477 -22.13 -28.02 13.44
CA GLN A 477 -22.33 -29.00 12.38
C GLN A 477 -21.12 -29.05 11.46
N ASP A 478 -20.96 -30.17 10.75
CA ASP A 478 -19.97 -30.28 9.68
C ASP A 478 -20.20 -29.19 8.63
N GLY A 479 -19.11 -28.56 8.17
CA GLY A 479 -19.16 -27.44 7.24
C GLY A 479 -17.94 -26.54 7.29
N GLU A 480 -17.99 -25.49 6.47
CA GLU A 480 -16.97 -24.45 6.39
C GLU A 480 -17.43 -23.18 7.11
N TYR A 481 -16.52 -22.60 7.86
CA TYR A 481 -16.74 -21.45 8.71
C TYR A 481 -15.57 -20.48 8.63
N ILE A 482 -15.80 -19.25 9.07
CA ILE A 482 -14.77 -18.23 9.22
C ILE A 482 -14.68 -17.87 10.69
N VAL A 483 -13.46 -17.84 11.22
CA VAL A 483 -13.15 -17.28 12.53
C VAL A 483 -12.43 -15.96 12.31
N LYS A 484 -13.01 -14.87 12.81
CA LYS A 484 -12.41 -13.53 12.68
C LYS A 484 -12.64 -12.64 13.88
N MET A 485 -11.79 -11.65 14.07
CA MET A 485 -12.01 -10.61 15.07
C MET A 485 -13.15 -9.69 14.63
N PHE A 486 -14.07 -9.40 15.54
CA PHE A 486 -15.16 -8.45 15.36
C PHE A 486 -15.01 -7.26 16.29
N PHE A 487 -15.57 -6.14 15.85
CA PHE A 487 -15.72 -4.93 16.65
C PHE A 487 -17.16 -4.46 16.61
N LYS A 488 -17.57 -3.79 17.68
CA LYS A 488 -18.82 -3.05 17.76
C LYS A 488 -18.58 -1.64 18.25
N TYR A 489 -19.13 -0.67 17.54
CA TYR A 489 -19.19 0.74 17.91
C TYR A 489 -20.66 1.12 18.13
N ASN A 490 -20.99 1.69 19.29
CA ASN A 490 -22.38 2.00 19.68
C ASN A 490 -23.41 0.84 19.55
N GLY A 491 -22.92 -0.41 19.55
CA GLY A 491 -23.75 -1.62 19.44
C GLY A 491 -23.74 -2.27 18.05
N ASP A 492 -23.38 -1.49 17.03
CA ASP A 492 -23.34 -1.93 15.64
C ASP A 492 -21.99 -2.53 15.26
N PHE A 493 -22.00 -3.57 14.42
CA PHE A 493 -20.78 -4.18 13.93
C PHE A 493 -20.01 -3.20 13.03
N VAL A 494 -18.71 -3.13 13.25
CA VAL A 494 -17.78 -2.38 12.40
C VAL A 494 -16.64 -3.30 11.98
N GLU A 495 -16.34 -3.31 10.68
CA GLU A 495 -15.21 -4.07 10.16
C GLU A 495 -13.90 -3.31 10.42
N PRO A 496 -12.88 -3.96 11.00
CA PRO A 496 -11.60 -3.32 11.21
C PRO A 496 -10.82 -3.19 9.90
N ARG A 497 -9.95 -2.19 9.83
CA ARG A 497 -8.80 -2.21 8.90
C ARG A 497 -7.80 -3.24 9.38
N VAL A 498 -7.16 -3.96 8.46
CA VAL A 498 -6.29 -5.10 8.79
C VAL A 498 -4.97 -4.95 8.04
N GLU A 499 -3.86 -5.02 8.76
CA GLU A 499 -2.53 -4.95 8.14
C GLU A 499 -2.34 -6.10 7.16
N GLY A 500 -1.85 -5.79 5.95
CA GLY A 500 -1.76 -6.70 4.81
C GLY A 500 -3.12 -7.08 4.20
N GLY A 501 -4.19 -6.34 4.51
CA GLY A 501 -5.51 -6.50 3.93
C GLY A 501 -6.46 -7.39 4.71
N LYS A 502 -7.75 -7.29 4.37
CA LYS A 502 -8.85 -7.88 5.14
C LYS A 502 -8.68 -9.38 5.43
N MET A 503 -8.11 -10.15 4.51
CA MET A 503 -7.95 -11.61 4.62
C MET A 503 -7.09 -12.01 5.82
N ASN A 504 -6.19 -11.14 6.29
CA ASN A 504 -5.38 -11.39 7.48
C ASN A 504 -6.18 -11.36 8.80
N ASN A 505 -7.47 -11.05 8.76
CA ASN A 505 -8.40 -11.22 9.87
C ASN A 505 -9.21 -12.53 9.76
N TYR A 506 -8.94 -13.39 8.79
CA TYR A 506 -9.75 -14.59 8.52
C TYR A 506 -8.91 -15.82 8.86
N LEU A 507 -9.49 -16.69 9.69
CA LEU A 507 -9.04 -18.07 9.83
C LEU A 507 -10.16 -18.96 9.28
N HIS A 508 -9.83 -19.78 8.29
CA HIS A 508 -10.75 -20.75 7.71
C HIS A 508 -10.87 -21.94 8.65
N LEU A 509 -12.10 -22.28 9.02
CA LEU A 509 -12.40 -23.40 9.92
C LEU A 509 -13.24 -24.42 9.17
N VAL A 510 -12.76 -25.66 9.10
CA VAL A 510 -13.49 -26.79 8.53
C VAL A 510 -13.83 -27.76 9.65
N VAL A 511 -15.11 -28.06 9.83
CA VAL A 511 -15.59 -29.11 10.73
C VAL A 511 -16.02 -30.30 9.89
N ALA A 512 -15.43 -31.46 10.13
CA ALA A 512 -15.78 -32.71 9.45
C ALA A 512 -15.36 -33.91 10.29
N ASP A 513 -16.20 -34.95 10.32
CA ASP A 513 -15.88 -36.26 10.93
C ASP A 513 -15.38 -36.17 12.39
N GLY A 514 -15.96 -35.25 13.18
CA GLY A 514 -15.56 -35.02 14.57
C GLY A 514 -14.18 -34.36 14.72
N LYS A 515 -13.70 -33.65 13.69
CA LYS A 515 -12.48 -32.85 13.74
C LYS A 515 -12.76 -31.44 13.25
N ALA A 516 -12.06 -30.49 13.85
CA ALA A 516 -12.05 -29.11 13.40
C ALA A 516 -10.62 -28.75 12.95
N THR A 517 -10.45 -28.34 11.70
CA THR A 517 -9.17 -27.90 11.13
C THR A 517 -9.21 -26.40 10.90
N ILE A 518 -8.13 -25.71 11.26
CA ILE A 518 -7.99 -24.25 11.11
C ILE A 518 -6.83 -23.97 10.15
N ASP A 519 -7.13 -23.24 9.08
CA ASP A 519 -6.18 -22.83 8.05
C ASP A 519 -6.14 -21.29 7.95
N LYS A 520 -4.95 -20.73 7.70
CA LYS A 520 -4.79 -19.28 7.46
C LYS A 520 -5.26 -18.86 6.07
N GLU A 521 -5.21 -19.77 5.12
CA GLU A 521 -5.68 -19.59 3.75
C GLU A 521 -6.80 -20.60 3.48
N PRO A 522 -7.81 -20.26 2.68
CA PRO A 522 -8.81 -21.24 2.28
C PRO A 522 -8.12 -22.34 1.48
N VAL A 523 -8.25 -23.59 1.93
CA VAL A 523 -7.83 -24.74 1.14
C VAL A 523 -8.81 -24.87 -0.02
N THR A 524 -8.49 -24.21 -1.14
CA THR A 524 -9.27 -24.34 -2.36
C THR A 524 -8.83 -25.61 -3.10
N SER A 525 -9.77 -26.27 -3.76
CA SER A 525 -9.46 -27.40 -4.64
C SER A 525 -8.73 -26.99 -5.93
N GLY A 526 -8.53 -25.69 -6.18
CA GLY A 526 -8.09 -25.15 -7.47
C GLY A 526 -9.19 -25.12 -8.54
N ILE A 527 -10.36 -25.68 -8.25
CA ILE A 527 -11.47 -25.83 -9.19
C ILE A 527 -12.22 -24.51 -9.33
N SER A 528 -12.01 -23.82 -10.44
CA SER A 528 -12.67 -22.54 -10.73
C SER A 528 -13.82 -22.65 -11.75
N GLN A 529 -13.85 -23.74 -12.55
CA GLN A 529 -14.89 -24.00 -13.54
C GLN A 529 -15.20 -25.50 -13.68
N VAL A 530 -16.47 -25.81 -13.91
CA VAL A 530 -16.93 -27.16 -14.32
C VAL A 530 -17.20 -27.11 -15.82
N THR A 531 -16.26 -27.56 -16.65
CA THR A 531 -16.45 -27.69 -18.10
C THR A 531 -17.01 -29.06 -18.46
N VAL A 532 -18.03 -29.07 -19.34
CA VAL A 532 -18.59 -30.28 -19.94
C VAL A 532 -18.45 -30.14 -21.45
N ASP A 533 -17.87 -31.14 -22.11
CA ASP A 533 -17.71 -31.19 -23.56
C ASP A 533 -19.05 -30.93 -24.27
N ASP A 534 -19.04 -30.02 -25.27
CA ASP A 534 -20.24 -29.56 -25.98
C ASP A 534 -20.99 -30.70 -26.66
N MET A 535 -20.29 -31.78 -27.02
CA MET A 535 -20.87 -33.00 -27.59
C MET A 535 -21.78 -33.79 -26.62
N LEU A 536 -21.76 -33.47 -25.32
CA LEU A 536 -22.48 -34.20 -24.26
C LEU A 536 -23.68 -33.45 -23.69
N LYS A 537 -23.94 -32.19 -24.11
CA LYS A 537 -24.97 -31.31 -23.52
C LYS A 537 -26.41 -31.84 -23.63
N SER A 538 -26.76 -32.61 -24.65
CA SER A 538 -28.15 -33.03 -24.92
C SER A 538 -28.67 -34.17 -24.03
N SER A 539 -27.80 -34.88 -23.30
CA SER A 539 -28.19 -36.02 -22.43
C SER A 539 -27.74 -35.91 -20.97
N THR A 540 -27.30 -34.71 -20.57
CA THR A 540 -26.64 -34.48 -19.28
C THR A 540 -27.61 -34.00 -18.22
N SER A 541 -27.60 -34.63 -17.05
CA SER A 541 -28.26 -34.12 -15.85
C SER A 541 -27.27 -33.99 -14.72
N TYR A 542 -27.36 -32.86 -14.01
CA TYR A 542 -26.50 -32.50 -12.89
C TYR A 542 -27.18 -32.89 -11.59
N PHE A 543 -26.43 -33.44 -10.65
CA PHE A 543 -26.93 -33.76 -9.32
C PHE A 543 -25.96 -33.28 -8.24
N ASN A 544 -26.48 -32.88 -7.08
CA ASN A 544 -25.66 -32.68 -5.88
C ASN A 544 -25.31 -34.04 -5.23
N LEU A 545 -24.44 -34.04 -4.22
CA LEU A 545 -24.02 -35.25 -3.50
C LEU A 545 -25.18 -35.99 -2.80
N SER A 546 -26.28 -35.29 -2.50
CA SER A 546 -27.50 -35.87 -1.93
C SER A 546 -28.44 -36.45 -2.99
N GLY A 547 -28.05 -36.44 -4.28
CA GLY A 547 -28.83 -37.02 -5.38
C GLY A 547 -29.96 -36.14 -5.90
N GLN A 548 -30.03 -34.86 -5.52
CA GLN A 548 -31.02 -33.91 -6.02
C GLN A 548 -30.58 -33.34 -7.37
N ARG A 549 -31.51 -33.27 -8.32
CA ARG A 549 -31.26 -32.77 -9.67
C ARG A 549 -31.08 -31.25 -9.66
N LEU A 550 -30.02 -30.75 -10.30
CA LEU A 550 -29.71 -29.34 -10.48
C LEU A 550 -30.06 -28.89 -11.91
N SER A 551 -30.48 -27.64 -12.08
CA SER A 551 -30.75 -27.02 -13.38
C SER A 551 -29.46 -26.68 -14.15
N SER A 552 -28.37 -26.40 -13.44
CA SER A 552 -27.03 -26.13 -14.00
C SER A 552 -25.94 -26.45 -12.97
N PRO A 553 -24.68 -26.71 -13.39
CA PRO A 553 -23.55 -26.83 -12.48
C PRO A 553 -23.17 -25.45 -11.91
N SER A 554 -22.65 -25.42 -10.68
CA SER A 554 -22.12 -24.20 -10.05
C SER A 554 -20.70 -24.45 -9.56
N SER A 555 -19.82 -23.45 -9.61
CA SER A 555 -18.46 -23.52 -9.05
C SER A 555 -18.42 -23.77 -7.52
N ARG A 556 -19.55 -23.63 -6.83
CA ARG A 556 -19.66 -23.78 -5.37
C ARG A 556 -20.11 -25.17 -4.89
N ASN A 557 -20.34 -26.14 -5.78
CA ASN A 557 -20.85 -27.46 -5.41
C ASN A 557 -20.14 -28.60 -6.16
N ILE A 558 -19.99 -29.77 -5.53
CA ILE A 558 -19.56 -31.00 -6.20
C ILE A 558 -20.73 -31.51 -7.07
N VAL A 559 -20.48 -31.69 -8.37
CA VAL A 559 -21.51 -32.06 -9.35
C VAL A 559 -21.30 -33.49 -9.85
N ILE A 560 -22.33 -34.33 -9.72
CA ILE A 560 -22.35 -35.68 -10.30
C ILE A 560 -23.00 -35.58 -11.69
N LEU A 561 -22.32 -36.14 -12.70
CA LEU A 561 -22.82 -36.18 -14.07
C LEU A 561 -23.38 -37.57 -14.39
N LYS A 562 -24.67 -37.64 -14.73
CA LYS A 562 -25.35 -38.89 -15.10
C LYS A 562 -25.75 -38.86 -16.57
N GLN A 563 -25.32 -39.88 -17.31
CA GLN A 563 -25.67 -40.11 -18.72
C GLN A 563 -26.20 -41.55 -18.87
N GLY A 564 -27.53 -41.71 -18.97
CA GLY A 564 -28.15 -43.03 -18.95
C GLY A 564 -27.86 -43.80 -17.64
N ASN A 565 -27.31 -45.01 -17.74
CA ASN A 565 -26.86 -45.83 -16.60
C ASN A 565 -25.42 -45.56 -16.16
N ASN A 566 -24.65 -44.75 -16.91
CA ASN A 566 -23.29 -44.42 -16.55
C ASN A 566 -23.26 -43.19 -15.63
N VAL A 567 -22.65 -43.36 -14.46
CA VAL A 567 -22.37 -42.28 -13.51
C VAL A 567 -20.88 -42.02 -13.55
N ARG A 568 -20.47 -40.79 -13.89
CA ARG A 568 -19.07 -40.36 -13.75
C ARG A 568 -19.00 -39.30 -12.66
N LYS A 569 -18.14 -39.55 -11.66
CA LYS A 569 -17.70 -38.51 -10.73
C LYS A 569 -16.82 -37.55 -11.53
N ILE A 570 -17.32 -36.37 -11.85
CA ILE A 570 -16.48 -35.31 -12.39
C ILE A 570 -15.82 -34.66 -11.19
N MET A 571 -14.57 -35.04 -10.93
CA MET A 571 -13.69 -34.14 -10.22
C MET A 571 -13.27 -33.11 -11.26
N ALA A 572 -13.85 -31.92 -11.17
CA ALA A 572 -13.46 -30.81 -12.02
C ALA A 572 -11.96 -30.51 -11.79
N GLN A 573 -11.28 -30.04 -12.83
CA GLN A 573 -9.88 -29.63 -12.73
C GLN A 573 -9.75 -28.31 -11.97
#